data_AF-A0A1Q7IL84-F1
#
_entry.id   AF-A0A1Q7IL84-F1
#
_cell.length_a   1.000
_cell.length_b   1.000
_cell.length_c   1.000
_cell.angle_alpha   90.00
_cell.angle_beta   90.00
_cell.angle_gamma   90.00
#
_symmetry.space_group_name_H-M   'P 1'
#
loop_
_entity.id
_entity.type
_entity.pdbx_description
1 polymer ?
#
loop_
_entity_poly.entity_id
_entity_poly.type
_entity_poly.pdbx_seq_one_letter_code
_entity_poly.pdbx_strand_id
1 'polypeptide(L)'
;MEIEAQATELTATETAVAAAPAPLKAGWLTRLRSFVKSRRHDAPGVLALAVIAVLETASTMAFAASDLVNARGVGALSDGQFQPTWDIGLAGIFLPIVIIAWLFGKRRPIRILFLIAVWAALLNVLSLVITVLGTINQHAGNIGAATLLVDAGLLWIMNVVVFALWYWSIDGGGPDLRGTPKAKRPDFDFPQQRTEIRGWEGWVPGFHDYLHTAFVISLGFHAGVAEVLSARVKYVNMLQATASVSILLLLVAKAIASFTPGA
;
A
#
# COMPACT_ATOMS: atom_id res chain seq x y z
N MET A 1 17.00 -3.11 78.62
CA MET A 1 18.15 -3.04 77.69
C MET A 1 18.03 -4.03 76.54
N GLU A 2 17.67 -5.30 76.76
CA GLU A 2 17.49 -6.28 75.65
C GLU A 2 16.32 -5.97 74.70
N ILE A 3 15.22 -5.41 75.22
CA ILE A 3 14.02 -5.09 74.41
C ILE A 3 14.25 -3.88 73.50
N GLU A 4 15.03 -2.89 73.93
CA GLU A 4 15.37 -1.72 73.09
C GLU A 4 16.35 -2.09 71.98
N ALA A 5 17.28 -3.02 72.24
CA ALA A 5 18.20 -3.52 71.21
C ALA A 5 17.43 -4.25 70.09
N GLN A 6 16.47 -5.12 70.44
CA GLN A 6 15.62 -5.80 69.46
C GLN A 6 14.70 -4.85 68.68
N ALA A 7 14.16 -3.81 69.33
CA ALA A 7 13.33 -2.81 68.66
C ALA A 7 14.14 -1.98 67.63
N THR A 8 15.42 -1.71 67.93
CA THR A 8 16.32 -0.98 67.03
C THR A 8 16.75 -1.84 65.83
N GLU A 9 16.91 -3.15 66.04
CA GLU A 9 17.25 -4.10 64.97
C GLU A 9 16.05 -4.36 64.04
N LEU A 10 14.83 -4.46 64.59
CA LEU A 10 13.58 -4.58 63.81
C LEU A 10 13.30 -3.35 62.94
N THR A 11 13.54 -2.14 63.46
CA THR A 11 13.35 -0.88 62.71
C THR A 11 14.43 -0.67 61.64
N ALA A 12 15.67 -1.11 61.87
CA ALA A 12 16.72 -1.14 60.85
C ALA A 12 16.41 -2.14 59.72
N THR A 13 15.79 -3.29 60.07
CA THR A 13 15.41 -4.31 59.09
C THR A 13 14.19 -3.88 58.26
N GLU A 14 13.21 -3.19 58.86
CA GLU A 14 12.04 -2.64 58.14
C GLU A 14 12.40 -1.49 57.17
N THR A 15 13.34 -0.63 57.55
CA THR A 15 13.80 0.48 56.69
C THR A 15 14.66 0.00 55.52
N ALA A 16 15.35 -1.14 55.66
CA ALA A 16 16.09 -1.77 54.55
C ALA A 16 15.18 -2.47 53.51
N VAL A 17 13.98 -2.90 53.91
CA VAL A 17 13.02 -3.59 53.03
C VAL A 17 12.10 -2.62 52.27
N ALA A 18 12.02 -1.35 52.67
CA ALA A 18 11.22 -0.31 52.02
C ALA A 18 11.94 0.47 50.90
N ALA A 19 13.08 -0.01 50.40
CA ALA A 19 13.66 0.51 49.17
C ALA A 19 12.86 -0.03 47.97
N ALA A 20 11.90 0.76 47.49
CA ALA A 20 11.15 0.47 46.28
C ALA A 20 12.11 0.03 45.16
N PRO A 21 11.88 -1.11 44.49
CA PRO A 21 12.78 -1.57 43.44
C PRO A 21 12.88 -0.48 42.37
N ALA A 22 14.10 -0.05 42.07
CA ALA A 22 14.37 0.91 41.00
C ALA A 22 13.59 0.46 39.74
N PRO A 23 12.91 1.39 39.02
CA PRO A 23 12.08 1.01 37.90
C PRO A 23 12.93 0.17 36.93
N LEU A 24 12.57 -1.11 36.79
CA LEU A 24 13.23 -2.04 35.87
C LEU A 24 13.39 -1.29 34.55
N LYS A 25 14.65 -1.07 34.12
CA LYS A 25 14.96 -0.42 32.84
C LYS A 25 14.20 -1.18 31.78
N ALA A 26 13.06 -0.64 31.34
CA ALA A 26 12.18 -1.32 30.42
C ALA A 26 13.02 -1.82 29.25
N GLY A 27 13.09 -3.15 29.09
CA GLY A 27 13.93 -3.79 28.10
C GLY A 27 13.66 -3.17 26.74
N TRP A 28 14.68 -3.11 25.88
CA TRP A 28 14.56 -2.51 24.54
C TRP A 28 13.35 -3.07 23.77
N LEU A 29 12.97 -4.33 23.99
CA LEU A 29 11.76 -4.97 23.47
C LEU A 29 10.44 -4.32 23.95
N THR A 30 10.33 -3.97 25.23
CA THR A 30 9.17 -3.25 25.79
C THR A 30 9.09 -1.81 25.30
N ARG A 31 10.23 -1.14 25.16
CA ARG A 31 10.31 0.21 24.55
C ARG A 31 9.99 0.17 23.06
N LEU A 32 10.45 -0.85 22.34
CA LEU A 32 10.14 -1.07 20.93
C LEU A 32 8.65 -1.41 20.75
N ARG A 33 8.09 -2.29 21.60
CA ARG A 33 6.66 -2.60 21.58
C ARG A 33 5.78 -1.40 21.90
N SER A 34 6.13 -0.58 22.91
CA SER A 34 5.36 0.63 23.23
C SER A 34 5.49 1.69 22.14
N PHE A 35 6.67 1.83 21.53
CA PHE A 35 6.93 2.70 20.39
C PHE A 35 6.16 2.27 19.13
N VAL A 36 6.14 0.97 18.81
CA VAL A 36 5.36 0.41 17.68
C VAL A 36 3.86 0.54 17.97
N LYS A 37 3.41 0.31 19.20
CA LYS A 37 2.00 0.45 19.60
C LYS A 37 1.54 1.91 19.58
N SER A 38 2.37 2.88 19.95
CA SER A 38 2.03 4.31 19.87
C SER A 38 2.01 4.83 18.44
N ARG A 39 2.77 4.21 17.53
CA ARG A 39 2.85 4.57 16.11
C ARG A 39 1.96 3.75 15.18
N ARG A 40 1.16 2.84 15.73
CA ARG A 40 0.23 1.98 14.97
C ARG A 40 -0.79 2.78 14.16
N HIS A 41 -1.10 4.01 14.58
CA HIS A 41 -1.97 4.94 13.84
C HIS A 41 -1.31 5.53 12.59
N ASP A 42 0.02 5.70 12.57
CA ASP A 42 0.77 6.32 11.45
C ASP A 42 1.45 5.26 10.54
N ALA A 43 1.58 4.01 11.01
CA ALA A 43 2.16 2.89 10.28
C ALA A 43 1.52 2.56 8.91
N PRO A 44 0.20 2.72 8.72
CA PRO A 44 -0.43 2.36 7.44
C PRO A 44 0.08 3.20 6.26
N GLY A 45 0.39 4.49 6.48
CA GLY A 45 0.87 5.39 5.41
C GLY A 45 2.29 5.05 4.96
N VAL A 46 3.14 4.63 5.90
CA VAL A 46 4.51 4.17 5.61
C VAL A 46 4.47 2.84 4.84
N LEU A 47 3.61 1.91 5.26
CA LEU A 47 3.42 0.64 4.56
C LEU A 47 2.96 0.86 3.12
N ALA A 48 1.99 1.75 2.92
CA ALA A 48 1.50 2.11 1.61
C ALA A 48 2.59 2.69 0.69
N LEU A 49 3.45 3.57 1.20
CA LEU A 49 4.59 4.10 0.46
C LEU A 49 5.63 3.03 0.13
N ALA A 50 5.90 2.13 1.07
CA ALA A 50 6.77 0.99 0.81
C ALA A 50 6.21 0.11 -0.32
N VAL A 51 4.89 -0.12 -0.32
CA VAL A 51 4.21 -0.85 -1.40
C VAL A 51 4.32 -0.10 -2.73
N ILE A 52 4.08 1.21 -2.78
CA ILE A 52 4.25 2.00 -4.02
C ILE A 52 5.68 1.91 -4.53
N ALA A 53 6.69 2.10 -3.67
CA ALA A 53 8.09 2.04 -4.08
C ALA A 53 8.48 0.66 -4.62
N VAL A 54 8.05 -0.41 -3.94
CA VAL A 54 8.26 -1.77 -4.40
C VAL A 54 7.58 -2.01 -5.74
N LEU A 55 6.34 -1.52 -5.90
CA LEU A 55 5.63 -1.63 -7.17
C LEU A 55 6.35 -0.86 -8.29
N GLU A 56 6.75 0.40 -8.07
CA GLU A 56 7.47 1.19 -9.07
C GLU A 56 8.74 0.48 -9.54
N THR A 57 9.60 0.06 -8.60
CA THR A 57 10.83 -0.67 -8.94
C THR A 57 10.52 -1.99 -9.65
N ALA A 58 9.52 -2.74 -9.18
CA ALA A 58 9.13 -4.01 -9.81
C ALA A 58 8.57 -3.81 -11.23
N SER A 59 7.77 -2.77 -11.49
CA SER A 59 7.32 -2.42 -12.85
C SER A 59 8.48 -2.14 -13.75
N THR A 60 9.39 -1.25 -13.36
CA THR A 60 10.49 -0.84 -14.24
C THR A 60 11.35 -2.03 -14.62
N MET A 61 11.64 -2.91 -13.66
CA MET A 61 12.38 -4.14 -13.91
C MET A 61 11.61 -5.11 -14.81
N ALA A 62 10.30 -5.28 -14.58
CA ALA A 62 9.48 -6.19 -15.37
C ALA A 62 9.34 -5.71 -16.82
N PHE A 63 9.03 -4.44 -17.06
CA PHE A 63 8.93 -3.88 -18.41
C PHE A 63 10.27 -3.93 -19.15
N ALA A 64 11.38 -3.63 -18.47
CA ALA A 64 12.71 -3.77 -19.07
C ALA A 64 13.04 -5.23 -19.45
N ALA A 65 12.60 -6.19 -18.63
CA ALA A 65 12.75 -7.61 -18.94
C ALA A 65 11.86 -8.02 -20.12
N SER A 66 10.61 -7.58 -20.15
CA SER A 66 9.66 -7.82 -21.26
C SER A 66 10.18 -7.24 -22.58
N ASP A 67 10.71 -6.01 -22.58
CA ASP A 67 11.32 -5.38 -23.75
C ASP A 67 12.53 -6.16 -24.25
N LEU A 68 13.40 -6.61 -23.34
CA LEU A 68 14.57 -7.41 -23.68
C LEU A 68 14.18 -8.77 -24.29
N VAL A 69 13.20 -9.45 -23.68
CA VAL A 69 12.68 -10.73 -24.17
C VAL A 69 12.00 -10.56 -25.52
N ASN A 70 11.24 -9.48 -25.72
CA ASN A 70 10.61 -9.17 -27.01
C ASN A 70 11.67 -8.89 -28.10
N ALA A 71 12.74 -8.17 -27.76
CA ALA A 71 13.77 -7.79 -28.73
C ALA A 71 14.79 -8.90 -29.06
N ARG A 72 15.14 -9.74 -28.08
CA ARG A 72 16.26 -10.71 -28.20
C ARG A 72 15.88 -12.15 -27.88
N GLY A 73 14.62 -12.40 -27.54
CA GLY A 73 14.13 -13.71 -27.11
C GLY A 73 14.44 -14.02 -25.65
N VAL A 74 13.87 -15.13 -25.16
CA VAL A 74 13.93 -15.53 -23.75
C VAL A 74 15.36 -15.80 -23.26
N GLY A 75 16.27 -16.22 -24.16
CA GLY A 75 17.68 -16.48 -23.84
C GLY A 75 18.46 -15.24 -23.36
N ALA A 76 18.01 -14.03 -23.72
CA ALA A 76 18.66 -12.80 -23.27
C ALA A 76 18.64 -12.62 -21.73
N LEU A 77 17.67 -13.24 -21.05
CA LEU A 77 17.62 -13.26 -19.57
C LEU A 77 18.68 -14.20 -18.98
N SER A 78 18.95 -15.35 -19.62
CA SER A 78 19.94 -16.32 -19.15
C SER A 78 21.37 -15.95 -19.51
N ASP A 79 21.55 -15.24 -20.63
CA ASP A 79 22.87 -14.93 -21.19
C ASP A 79 23.55 -13.73 -20.51
N GLY A 80 23.03 -13.28 -19.36
CA GLY A 80 23.56 -12.14 -18.60
C GLY A 80 23.40 -10.79 -19.30
N GLN A 81 22.58 -10.70 -20.35
CA GLN A 81 22.33 -9.44 -21.07
C GLN A 81 21.33 -8.53 -20.35
N PHE A 82 20.52 -9.08 -19.44
CA PHE A 82 19.66 -8.30 -18.57
C PHE A 82 20.49 -7.54 -17.54
N GLN A 83 20.50 -6.21 -17.66
CA GLN A 83 21.10 -5.33 -16.66
C GLN A 83 19.97 -4.78 -15.78
N PRO A 84 19.87 -5.20 -14.50
CA PRO A 84 18.86 -4.67 -13.59
C PRO A 84 19.00 -3.15 -13.50
N THR A 85 18.00 -2.43 -14.01
CA THR A 85 17.90 -1.00 -13.82
C THR A 85 17.32 -0.77 -12.43
N TRP A 86 18.19 -0.39 -11.49
CA TRP A 86 17.77 0.07 -10.18
C TRP A 86 17.24 1.50 -10.32
N ASP A 87 16.10 1.64 -10.99
CA ASP A 87 15.41 2.91 -11.06
C ASP A 87 14.72 3.13 -9.71
N ILE A 88 15.38 3.92 -8.87
CA ILE A 88 14.86 4.38 -7.60
C ILE A 88 13.91 5.53 -7.96
N GLY A 89 12.72 5.17 -8.47
CA GLY A 89 11.67 6.11 -8.83
C GLY A 89 11.34 7.08 -7.69
N LEU A 90 10.41 8.01 -7.94
CA LEU A 90 10.04 9.02 -6.95
C LEU A 90 9.64 8.40 -5.61
N ALA A 91 8.97 7.25 -5.60
CA ALA A 91 8.60 6.58 -4.35
C ALA A 91 9.80 6.01 -3.60
N GLY A 92 10.84 5.53 -4.30
CA GLY A 92 12.10 5.08 -3.69
C GLY A 92 12.85 6.22 -2.98
N ILE A 93 12.78 7.45 -3.52
CA ILE A 93 13.34 8.66 -2.90
C ILE A 93 12.48 9.11 -1.71
N PHE A 94 11.15 9.02 -1.81
CA PHE A 94 10.26 9.44 -0.73
C PHE A 94 10.26 8.49 0.47
N LEU A 95 10.54 7.20 0.25
CA LEU A 95 10.56 6.17 1.28
C LEU A 95 11.50 6.48 2.46
N PRO A 96 12.80 6.80 2.29
CA PRO A 96 13.67 7.17 3.40
C PRO A 96 13.24 8.48 4.07
N ILE A 97 12.76 9.46 3.31
CA ILE A 97 12.28 10.74 3.86
C ILE A 97 11.06 10.52 4.76
N VAL A 98 10.16 9.62 4.37
CA VAL A 98 8.97 9.28 5.15
C VAL A 98 9.33 8.40 6.35
N ILE A 99 10.27 7.46 6.22
CA ILE A 99 10.78 6.70 7.37
C ILE A 99 11.39 7.67 8.40
N ILE A 100 12.18 8.65 7.95
CA ILE A 100 12.77 9.68 8.81
C ILE A 100 11.67 10.54 9.44
N ALA A 101 10.72 11.04 8.66
CA ALA A 101 9.61 11.86 9.18
C ALA A 101 8.73 11.08 10.18
N TRP A 102 8.52 9.78 9.92
CA TRP A 102 7.87 8.83 10.82
C TRP A 102 8.68 8.72 12.11
N LEU A 103 10.00 8.46 12.02
CA LEU A 103 10.94 8.43 13.16
C LEU A 103 10.92 9.71 14.01
N PHE A 104 10.68 10.88 13.41
CA PHE A 104 10.56 12.16 14.13
C PHE A 104 9.13 12.52 14.57
N GLY A 105 8.12 11.68 14.30
CA GLY A 105 6.73 11.90 14.73
C GLY A 105 6.03 13.09 14.07
N LYS A 106 6.56 13.60 12.94
CA LYS A 106 6.00 14.76 12.24
C LYS A 106 4.87 14.32 11.29
N ARG A 107 3.62 14.40 11.74
CA ARG A 107 2.44 13.92 10.96
C ARG A 107 2.16 14.71 9.67
N ARG A 108 2.35 16.03 9.69
CA ARG A 108 2.08 16.90 8.52
C ARG A 108 2.93 16.56 7.29
N PRO A 109 4.28 16.49 7.38
CA PRO A 109 5.09 16.14 6.21
C PRO A 109 4.85 14.71 5.73
N ILE A 110 4.61 13.74 6.63
CA ILE A 110 4.26 12.35 6.24
C ILE A 110 3.02 12.34 5.36
N ARG A 111 1.97 13.06 5.77
CA ARG A 111 0.73 13.15 5.00
C ARG A 111 0.92 13.80 3.62
N ILE A 112 1.72 14.87 3.54
CA ILE A 112 1.99 15.55 2.26
C ILE A 112 2.79 14.64 1.33
N LEU A 113 3.88 14.02 1.81
CA LEU A 113 4.68 13.11 1.01
C LEU A 113 3.88 11.88 0.57
N PHE A 114 3.04 11.34 1.45
CA PHE A 114 2.13 10.25 1.11
C PHE A 114 1.19 10.64 -0.02
N LEU A 115 0.54 11.81 0.05
CA LEU A 115 -0.33 12.30 -1.02
C LEU A 115 0.44 12.50 -2.33
N ILE A 116 1.63 13.10 -2.28
CA ILE A 116 2.47 13.29 -3.48
C ILE A 116 2.80 11.94 -4.13
N ALA A 117 3.22 10.95 -3.34
CA ALA A 117 3.55 9.62 -3.87
C ALA A 117 2.33 8.91 -4.46
N VAL A 118 1.17 9.01 -3.82
CA VAL A 118 -0.08 8.43 -4.33
C VAL A 118 -0.49 9.09 -5.66
N TRP A 119 -0.30 10.41 -5.81
CA TRP A 119 -0.51 11.10 -7.09
C TRP A 119 0.52 10.70 -8.16
N ALA A 120 1.80 10.62 -7.79
CA ALA A 120 2.86 10.18 -8.70
C ALA A 120 2.59 8.75 -9.22
N ALA A 121 2.20 7.84 -8.33
CA ALA A 121 1.85 6.47 -8.68
C ALA A 121 0.65 6.41 -9.64
N LEU A 122 -0.38 7.25 -9.42
CA LEU A 122 -1.53 7.34 -10.33
C LEU A 122 -1.10 7.81 -11.72
N LEU A 123 -0.29 8.87 -11.80
CA LEU A 123 0.21 9.38 -13.08
C LEU A 123 1.09 8.35 -13.80
N ASN A 124 1.89 7.59 -13.05
CA ASN A 124 2.69 6.51 -13.58
C ASN A 124 1.81 5.41 -14.20
N VAL A 125 0.81 4.90 -13.47
CA VAL A 125 -0.14 3.91 -14.00
C VAL A 125 -0.83 4.40 -15.27
N LEU A 126 -1.31 5.66 -15.29
CA LEU A 126 -1.95 6.23 -16.48
C LEU A 126 -0.97 6.34 -17.66
N SER A 127 0.28 6.75 -17.40
CA SER A 127 1.33 6.81 -18.42
C SER A 127 1.62 5.42 -18.99
N LEU A 128 1.73 4.40 -18.13
CA LEU A 128 1.97 3.02 -18.55
C LEU A 128 0.81 2.47 -19.39
N VAL A 129 -0.44 2.74 -19.01
CA VAL A 129 -1.61 2.37 -19.83
C VAL A 129 -1.51 2.98 -21.22
N ILE A 130 -1.18 4.27 -21.34
CA ILE A 130 -1.02 4.94 -22.63
C ILE A 130 0.13 4.33 -23.43
N THR A 131 1.28 4.10 -22.80
CA THR A 131 2.45 3.51 -23.45
C THR A 131 2.15 2.12 -24.00
N VAL A 132 1.57 1.23 -23.17
CA VAL A 132 1.27 -0.14 -23.59
C VAL A 132 0.22 -0.16 -24.70
N LEU A 133 -0.79 0.73 -24.66
CA LEU A 133 -1.75 0.87 -25.75
C LEU A 133 -1.11 1.40 -27.05
N GLY A 134 -0.09 2.26 -26.94
CA GLY A 134 0.68 2.77 -28.09
C GLY A 134 1.64 1.74 -28.70
N THR A 135 2.16 0.80 -27.91
CA THR A 135 3.15 -0.20 -28.35
C THR A 135 2.53 -1.54 -28.78
N ILE A 136 1.20 -1.64 -28.86
CA ILE A 136 0.47 -2.86 -29.26
C ILE A 136 1.01 -3.43 -30.58
N ASN A 137 1.28 -2.58 -31.57
CA ASN A 137 1.74 -3.01 -32.90
C ASN A 137 3.23 -3.36 -32.96
N GLN A 138 4.00 -3.05 -31.92
CA GLN A 138 5.45 -3.30 -31.87
C GLN A 138 5.81 -4.69 -31.31
N HIS A 139 4.83 -5.39 -30.75
CA HIS A 139 4.99 -6.72 -30.15
C HIS A 139 4.37 -7.77 -31.06
N ALA A 140 5.15 -8.21 -32.05
CA ALA A 140 4.75 -9.20 -33.06
C ALA A 140 5.22 -10.62 -32.68
N GLY A 141 4.47 -11.63 -33.12
CA GLY A 141 4.74 -13.04 -32.85
C GLY A 141 4.43 -13.49 -31.42
N ASN A 142 4.57 -14.80 -31.19
CA ASN A 142 4.17 -15.43 -29.92
C ASN A 142 4.91 -14.90 -28.69
N ILE A 143 6.20 -14.58 -28.83
CA ILE A 143 7.01 -14.03 -27.72
C ILE A 143 6.50 -12.64 -27.35
N GLY A 144 6.30 -11.74 -28.32
CA GLY A 144 5.77 -10.41 -28.07
C GLY A 144 4.34 -10.41 -27.53
N ALA A 145 3.49 -11.36 -27.97
CA ALA A 145 2.16 -11.52 -27.41
C ALA A 145 2.20 -11.96 -25.93
N ALA A 146 3.12 -12.87 -25.57
CA ALA A 146 3.29 -13.35 -24.20
C ALA A 146 3.85 -12.27 -23.27
N THR A 147 4.88 -11.52 -23.68
CA THR A 147 5.44 -10.44 -22.87
C THR A 147 4.41 -9.34 -22.63
N LEU A 148 3.65 -8.96 -23.65
CA LEU A 148 2.63 -7.93 -23.49
C LEU A 148 1.46 -8.37 -22.60
N LEU A 149 1.16 -9.67 -22.55
CA LEU A 149 0.16 -10.23 -21.64
C LEU A 149 0.63 -10.19 -20.18
N VAL A 150 1.91 -10.49 -19.93
CA VAL A 150 2.53 -10.33 -18.60
C VAL A 150 2.51 -8.86 -18.17
N ASP A 151 2.90 -7.96 -19.07
CA ASP A 151 2.91 -6.50 -18.84
C ASP A 151 1.51 -5.97 -18.51
N ALA A 152 0.50 -6.36 -19.28
CA ALA A 152 -0.89 -5.97 -19.03
C ALA A 152 -1.41 -6.52 -17.68
N GLY A 153 -1.07 -7.76 -17.33
CA GLY A 153 -1.42 -8.35 -16.03
C GLY A 153 -0.77 -7.61 -14.86
N LEU A 154 0.51 -7.28 -14.98
CA LEU A 154 1.23 -6.51 -13.95
C LEU A 154 0.65 -5.10 -13.81
N LEU A 155 0.34 -4.45 -14.93
CA LEU A 155 -0.28 -3.13 -14.95
C LEU A 155 -1.67 -3.12 -14.31
N TRP A 156 -2.46 -4.19 -14.52
CA TRP A 156 -3.75 -4.35 -13.85
C TRP A 156 -3.60 -4.45 -12.32
N ILE A 157 -2.64 -5.23 -11.83
CA ILE A 157 -2.35 -5.34 -10.38
C ILE A 157 -1.95 -3.97 -9.82
N MET A 158 -1.07 -3.24 -10.51
CA MET A 158 -0.66 -1.90 -10.10
C MET A 158 -1.83 -0.93 -10.03
N ASN A 159 -2.69 -0.95 -11.05
CA ASN A 159 -3.91 -0.16 -11.07
C ASN A 159 -4.78 -0.46 -9.83
N VAL A 160 -5.02 -1.74 -9.49
CA VAL A 160 -5.77 -2.09 -8.28
C VAL A 160 -5.13 -1.52 -7.01
N VAL A 161 -3.83 -1.70 -6.82
CA VAL A 161 -3.14 -1.25 -5.59
C VAL A 161 -3.09 0.28 -5.49
N VAL A 162 -2.80 0.97 -6.58
CA VAL A 162 -2.73 2.45 -6.60
C VAL A 162 -4.11 3.05 -6.31
N PHE A 163 -5.18 2.52 -6.91
CA PHE A 163 -6.53 3.01 -6.63
C PHE A 163 -7.00 2.64 -5.22
N ALA A 164 -6.63 1.48 -4.67
CA ALA A 164 -6.87 1.14 -3.27
C ALA A 164 -6.25 2.17 -2.32
N LEU A 165 -5.02 2.59 -2.60
CA LEU A 165 -4.33 3.64 -1.84
C LEU A 165 -4.98 5.01 -2.02
N TRP A 166 -5.48 5.31 -3.22
CA TRP A 166 -6.23 6.53 -3.50
C TRP A 166 -7.51 6.61 -2.66
N TYR A 167 -8.33 5.57 -2.71
CA TYR A 167 -9.56 5.47 -1.92
C TYR A 167 -9.29 5.54 -0.43
N TRP A 168 -8.30 4.78 0.03
CA TRP A 168 -7.86 4.79 1.41
C TRP A 168 -7.29 6.17 1.83
N SER A 169 -6.67 6.94 0.94
CA SER A 169 -6.16 8.28 1.28
C SER A 169 -7.25 9.35 1.41
N ILE A 170 -8.35 9.20 0.67
CA ILE A 170 -9.39 10.22 0.53
C ILE A 170 -10.49 10.06 1.56
N ASP A 171 -10.89 8.82 1.80
CA ASP A 171 -12.05 8.50 2.61
C ASP A 171 -11.87 8.92 4.07
N GLY A 172 -12.94 9.48 4.66
CA GLY A 172 -12.95 9.96 6.06
C GLY A 172 -11.93 11.06 6.37
N GLY A 173 -11.34 11.69 5.34
CA GLY A 173 -10.28 12.68 5.50
C GLY A 173 -8.87 12.08 5.65
N GLY A 174 -8.72 10.78 5.39
CA GLY A 174 -7.46 10.05 5.42
C GLY A 174 -7.30 9.12 6.63
N PRO A 175 -6.27 8.27 6.61
CA PRO A 175 -6.10 7.20 7.60
C PRO A 175 -5.93 7.67 9.03
N ASP A 176 -5.22 8.78 9.23
CA ASP A 176 -4.95 9.30 10.57
C ASP A 176 -6.21 9.88 11.26
N LEU A 177 -7.24 10.23 10.49
CA LEU A 177 -8.47 10.85 10.97
C LEU A 177 -9.62 9.85 11.08
N ARG A 178 -9.62 8.77 10.29
CA ARG A 178 -10.66 7.74 10.32
C ARG A 178 -10.77 7.08 11.70
N GLY A 179 -12.00 6.85 12.15
CA GLY A 179 -12.27 6.28 13.48
C GLY A 179 -12.00 7.23 14.65
N THR A 180 -11.68 8.50 14.39
CA THR A 180 -11.51 9.53 15.42
C THR A 180 -12.67 10.52 15.41
N PRO A 181 -12.91 11.28 16.50
CA PRO A 181 -13.91 12.36 16.51
C PRO A 181 -13.66 13.47 15.48
N LYS A 182 -12.46 13.51 14.87
CA LYS A 182 -12.08 14.48 13.84
C LYS A 182 -12.25 13.93 12.41
N ALA A 183 -12.83 12.74 12.25
CA ALA A 183 -13.11 12.16 10.95
C ALA A 183 -13.96 13.13 10.10
N LYS A 184 -13.60 13.27 8.83
CA LYS A 184 -14.43 14.02 7.87
C LYS A 184 -15.60 13.15 7.43
N ARG A 185 -16.55 13.77 6.71
CA ARG A 185 -17.66 13.07 6.06
C ARG A 185 -17.12 11.87 5.24
N PRO A 186 -17.71 10.67 5.39
CA PRO A 186 -17.30 9.50 4.62
C PRO A 186 -17.61 9.68 3.13
N ASP A 187 -16.71 9.15 2.31
CA ASP A 187 -16.81 9.07 0.85
C ASP A 187 -17.26 7.70 0.38
N PHE A 188 -16.98 6.66 1.17
CA PHE A 188 -17.48 5.31 0.99
C PHE A 188 -18.42 4.93 2.13
N ASP A 189 -19.41 4.12 1.81
CA ASP A 189 -20.32 3.53 2.78
C ASP A 189 -20.23 2.01 2.73
N PHE A 190 -19.57 1.43 3.73
CA PHE A 190 -19.36 -0.01 3.82
C PHE A 190 -20.55 -0.66 4.54
N PRO A 191 -21.03 -1.85 4.10
CA PRO A 191 -22.13 -2.55 4.75
C PRO A 191 -21.93 -2.78 6.25
N GLN A 192 -20.69 -3.04 6.69
CA GLN A 192 -20.30 -3.22 8.08
C GLN A 192 -20.53 -1.97 8.94
N GLN A 193 -20.65 -0.79 8.32
CA GLN A 193 -20.95 0.47 9.01
C GLN A 193 -22.46 0.74 9.11
N ARG A 194 -23.27 0.15 8.21
CA ARG A 194 -24.72 0.37 8.13
C ARG A 194 -25.50 -0.55 9.05
N THR A 195 -25.09 -1.81 9.09
CA THR A 195 -25.79 -2.85 9.86
C THR A 195 -25.11 -3.01 11.21
N GLU A 196 -25.91 -3.06 12.29
CA GLU A 196 -25.50 -3.59 13.59
C GLU A 196 -25.27 -5.11 13.46
N ILE A 197 -24.29 -5.49 12.63
CA ILE A 197 -23.84 -6.87 12.52
C ILE A 197 -23.18 -7.18 13.85
N ARG A 198 -23.76 -8.12 14.60
CA ARG A 198 -23.22 -8.56 15.88
C ARG A 198 -21.73 -8.88 15.75
N GLY A 199 -20.88 -8.21 16.54
CA GLY A 199 -19.42 -8.36 16.51
C GLY A 199 -18.67 -7.36 15.61
N TRP A 200 -19.38 -6.46 14.93
CA TRP A 200 -18.82 -5.38 14.11
C TRP A 200 -19.12 -3.99 14.67
N GLU A 201 -19.54 -3.91 15.93
CA GLU A 201 -19.83 -2.64 16.59
C GLU A 201 -18.57 -1.78 16.67
N GLY A 202 -18.66 -0.54 16.18
CA GLY A 202 -17.52 0.38 16.13
C GLY A 202 -16.44 0.01 15.11
N TRP A 203 -16.78 -0.82 14.12
CA TRP A 203 -15.87 -1.17 13.04
C TRP A 203 -15.45 0.07 12.22
N VAL A 204 -14.18 0.08 11.80
CA VAL A 204 -13.59 1.15 10.98
C VAL A 204 -12.86 0.52 9.79
N PRO A 205 -13.07 1.00 8.56
CA PRO A 205 -12.44 0.44 7.38
C PRO A 205 -10.91 0.58 7.44
N GLY A 206 -10.24 -0.54 7.26
CA GLY A 206 -8.79 -0.64 7.09
C GLY A 206 -8.40 -0.62 5.61
N PHE A 207 -7.10 -0.67 5.32
CA PHE A 207 -6.60 -0.67 3.94
C PHE A 207 -7.15 -1.85 3.11
N HIS A 208 -7.30 -3.03 3.73
CA HIS A 208 -7.80 -4.24 3.07
C HIS A 208 -9.22 -4.07 2.51
N ASP A 209 -10.07 -3.28 3.17
CA ASP A 209 -11.42 -3.00 2.69
C ASP A 209 -11.40 -2.16 1.40
N TYR A 210 -10.49 -1.18 1.31
CA TYR A 210 -10.32 -0.41 0.08
C TYR A 210 -9.60 -1.19 -1.01
N LEU A 211 -8.72 -2.13 -0.65
CA LEU A 211 -8.12 -3.06 -1.61
C LEU A 211 -9.18 -3.96 -2.22
N HIS A 212 -10.07 -4.52 -1.40
CA HIS A 212 -11.21 -5.30 -1.88
C HIS A 212 -12.13 -4.44 -2.76
N THR A 213 -12.48 -3.23 -2.33
CA THR A 213 -13.28 -2.29 -3.13
C THR A 213 -12.62 -1.96 -4.47
N ALA A 214 -11.32 -1.65 -4.49
CA ALA A 214 -10.59 -1.35 -5.72
C ALA A 214 -10.50 -2.58 -6.64
N PHE A 215 -10.27 -3.76 -6.09
CA PHE A 215 -10.26 -5.01 -6.85
C PHE A 215 -11.60 -5.25 -7.53
N VAL A 216 -12.70 -5.16 -6.78
CA VAL A 216 -14.04 -5.43 -7.31
C VAL A 216 -14.45 -4.37 -8.35
N ILE A 217 -14.19 -3.08 -8.08
CA ILE A 217 -14.37 -1.99 -9.06
C ILE A 217 -13.57 -2.25 -10.34
N SER A 218 -12.32 -2.71 -10.24
CA SER A 218 -11.48 -2.97 -11.40
C SER A 218 -12.00 -4.10 -12.30
N LEU A 219 -12.78 -5.03 -11.73
CA LEU A 219 -13.42 -6.11 -12.47
C LEU A 219 -14.75 -5.68 -13.11
N GLY A 220 -15.26 -4.49 -12.78
CA GLY A 220 -16.59 -4.04 -13.19
C GLY A 220 -17.74 -4.70 -12.42
N PHE A 221 -17.43 -5.50 -11.39
CA PHE A 221 -18.43 -5.98 -10.43
C PHE A 221 -18.59 -4.94 -9.33
N HIS A 222 -19.82 -4.62 -8.90
CA HIS A 222 -20.02 -3.55 -7.90
C HIS A 222 -21.17 -3.79 -6.93
N ALA A 223 -21.86 -4.94 -7.02
CA ALA A 223 -22.94 -5.25 -6.11
C ALA A 223 -22.41 -5.58 -4.71
N GLY A 224 -22.81 -4.79 -3.70
CA GLY A 224 -22.69 -5.15 -2.28
C GLY A 224 -21.35 -4.90 -1.58
N VAL A 225 -20.42 -4.14 -2.18
CA VAL A 225 -19.07 -3.96 -1.60
C VAL A 225 -18.93 -2.70 -0.75
N ALA A 226 -19.08 -1.53 -1.36
CA ALA A 226 -19.14 -0.24 -0.69
C ALA A 226 -19.85 0.74 -1.63
N GLU A 227 -20.78 1.53 -1.12
CA GLU A 227 -21.42 2.56 -1.93
C GLU A 227 -20.54 3.81 -2.00
N VAL A 228 -20.40 4.36 -3.21
CA VAL A 228 -19.64 5.59 -3.44
C VAL A 228 -20.53 6.80 -3.22
N LEU A 229 -20.33 7.49 -2.10
CA LEU A 229 -21.16 8.60 -1.66
C LEU A 229 -20.76 9.92 -2.33
N SER A 230 -19.48 10.27 -2.30
CA SER A 230 -19.03 11.62 -2.66
C SER A 230 -18.73 11.79 -4.15
N ALA A 231 -19.01 12.98 -4.69
CA ALA A 231 -18.77 13.29 -6.10
C ALA A 231 -17.29 13.10 -6.51
N ARG A 232 -16.35 13.46 -5.64
CA ARG A 232 -14.91 13.28 -5.89
C ARG A 232 -14.55 11.81 -6.11
N VAL A 233 -15.02 10.92 -5.25
CA VAL A 233 -14.70 9.48 -5.37
C VAL A 233 -15.45 8.85 -6.54
N LYS A 234 -16.61 9.37 -6.95
CA LYS A 234 -17.28 8.93 -8.20
C LYS A 234 -16.38 9.14 -9.42
N TYR A 235 -15.74 10.30 -9.56
CA TYR A 235 -14.81 10.53 -10.67
C TYR A 235 -13.58 9.62 -10.63
N VAL A 236 -13.06 9.34 -9.45
CA VAL A 236 -11.93 8.40 -9.27
C VAL A 236 -12.33 6.99 -9.66
N ASN A 237 -13.52 6.56 -9.23
CA ASN A 237 -14.09 5.27 -9.59
C ASN A 237 -14.26 5.15 -11.12
N MET A 238 -14.83 6.18 -11.77
CA MET A 238 -14.92 6.22 -13.23
C MET A 238 -13.55 6.11 -13.91
N LEU A 239 -12.53 6.79 -13.38
CA LEU A 239 -11.16 6.74 -13.89
C LEU A 239 -10.57 5.33 -13.74
N GLN A 240 -10.71 4.71 -12.56
CA GLN A 240 -10.24 3.34 -12.33
C GLN A 240 -10.93 2.35 -13.27
N ALA A 241 -12.25 2.42 -13.38
CA ALA A 241 -13.03 1.53 -14.23
C ALA A 241 -12.58 1.67 -15.70
N THR A 242 -12.39 2.91 -16.17
CA THR A 242 -11.89 3.18 -17.53
C THR A 242 -10.50 2.60 -17.75
N ALA A 243 -9.56 2.83 -16.83
CA ALA A 243 -8.21 2.26 -16.92
C ALA A 243 -8.25 0.73 -16.92
N SER A 244 -9.06 0.13 -16.03
CA SER A 244 -9.18 -1.33 -15.90
C SER A 244 -9.77 -1.96 -17.15
N VAL A 245 -10.84 -1.38 -17.71
CA VAL A 245 -11.43 -1.86 -18.97
C VAL A 245 -10.43 -1.78 -20.12
N SER A 246 -9.67 -0.68 -20.24
CA SER A 246 -8.63 -0.57 -21.26
C SER A 246 -7.56 -1.66 -21.14
N ILE A 247 -7.10 -1.94 -19.91
CA ILE A 247 -6.10 -3.00 -19.66
C ILE A 247 -6.68 -4.39 -19.96
N LEU A 248 -7.92 -4.66 -19.55
CA LEU A 248 -8.56 -5.96 -19.80
C LEU A 248 -8.84 -6.19 -21.29
N LEU A 249 -9.28 -5.16 -22.03
CA LEU A 249 -9.47 -5.25 -23.48
C LEU A 249 -8.16 -5.56 -24.20
N LEU A 250 -7.06 -4.93 -23.77
CA LEU A 250 -5.73 -5.23 -24.28
C LEU A 250 -5.35 -6.69 -24.00
N LEU A 251 -5.58 -7.17 -22.78
CA LEU A 251 -5.28 -8.55 -22.38
C LEU A 251 -6.02 -9.56 -23.27
N VAL A 252 -7.32 -9.32 -23.51
CA VAL A 252 -8.15 -10.15 -24.39
C VAL A 252 -7.66 -10.09 -25.84
N ALA A 253 -7.41 -8.90 -26.37
CA ALA A 253 -6.93 -8.72 -27.74
C ALA A 253 -5.61 -9.49 -27.98
N LYS A 254 -4.69 -9.44 -27.00
CA LYS A 254 -3.40 -10.12 -27.09
C LYS A 254 -3.50 -11.63 -26.87
N ALA A 255 -4.37 -12.09 -25.97
CA ALA A 255 -4.67 -13.50 -25.83
C ALA A 255 -5.20 -14.07 -27.15
N ILE A 256 -6.16 -13.41 -27.80
CA ILE A 256 -6.70 -13.83 -29.11
C ILE A 256 -5.59 -13.87 -30.19
N ALA A 257 -4.74 -12.84 -30.24
CA ALA A 257 -3.61 -12.80 -31.17
C ALA A 257 -2.68 -14.01 -30.99
N SER A 258 -2.40 -14.43 -29.75
CA SER A 258 -1.55 -15.59 -29.47
C SER A 258 -2.15 -16.93 -29.90
N PHE A 259 -3.48 -17.03 -30.01
CA PHE A 259 -4.18 -18.24 -30.47
C PHE A 259 -4.34 -18.31 -31.99
N THR A 260 -4.00 -17.25 -32.73
CA THR A 260 -4.17 -17.20 -34.18
C THR A 260 -2.88 -17.70 -34.84
N PRO A 261 -2.84 -18.91 -35.42
CA PRO A 261 -1.61 -19.45 -36.00
C PRO A 261 -1.27 -18.67 -37.29
N GLY A 262 -0.13 -17.99 -37.32
CA GLY A 262 0.49 -17.51 -38.57
C GLY A 262 0.34 -16.02 -38.93
N ALA A 263 0.23 -15.11 -37.96
CA ALA A 263 0.42 -13.68 -38.19
C ALA A 263 1.85 -13.23 -37.87
#